data_AF-A0A9W6GYW2-F1
#
_entry.id   AF-A0A9W6GYW2-F1
#
_cell.length_a   1.000
_cell.length_b   1.000
_cell.length_c   1.000
_cell.angle_alpha   90.00
_cell.angle_beta   90.00
_cell.angle_gamma   90.00
#
_symmetry.space_group_name_H-M   'P 1'
#
loop_
_entity.id
_entity.type
_entity.pdbx_description
1 polymer ?
#
loop_
_entity_poly.entity_id
_entity_poly.type
_entity_poly.pdbx_seq_one_letter_code
_entity_poly.pdbx_strand_id
1 'polypeptide(L)' 'MTITRKNALFAGSEAGGDTWATIASLLATARLNDVDPNAWLTLTLERIAAGWPSKDIDALMPWNFASP' A
#
# COMPACT_ATOMS: atom_id res chain seq x y z
N MET A 1 -14.18 6.99 -32.22
CA MET A 1 -14.75 6.84 -30.86
C MET A 1 -13.64 6.40 -29.94
N THR A 2 -13.53 7.10 -28.81
CA THR A 2 -12.41 7.21 -27.88
C THR A 2 -11.90 5.89 -27.29
N ILE A 3 -10.56 5.81 -27.16
CA ILE A 3 -9.79 4.75 -26.50
C ILE A 3 -10.15 4.68 -25.01
N THR A 4 -10.83 3.61 -24.57
CA THR A 4 -11.03 3.33 -23.13
C THR A 4 -9.79 2.63 -22.56
N ARG A 5 -8.69 3.38 -22.40
CA ARG A 5 -7.60 3.02 -21.47
C ARG A 5 -8.02 3.43 -20.06
N LYS A 6 -8.06 2.47 -19.12
CA LYS A 6 -7.78 2.61 -17.65
C LYS A 6 -8.69 1.89 -16.66
N ASN A 7 -9.73 1.14 -17.06
CA ASN A 7 -10.61 0.46 -16.09
C ASN A 7 -10.47 -1.07 -16.06
N ALA A 8 -9.29 -1.59 -16.40
CA ALA A 8 -9.01 -3.03 -16.42
C ALA A 8 -8.23 -3.54 -15.19
N LEU A 9 -8.22 -2.81 -14.07
CA LEU A 9 -7.47 -3.20 -12.86
C LEU A 9 -8.34 -3.75 -11.72
N PHE A 10 -9.67 -3.84 -11.88
CA PHE A 10 -10.56 -4.15 -10.76
C PHE A 10 -11.63 -5.20 -11.02
N ALA A 11 -11.57 -5.97 -12.11
CA ALA A 11 -12.59 -6.97 -12.40
C ALA A 11 -11.98 -8.26 -12.95
N GLY A 12 -11.52 -9.13 -12.05
CA GLY A 12 -11.45 -10.57 -12.32
C GLY A 12 -10.10 -11.17 -12.71
N SER A 13 -9.05 -10.98 -11.91
CA SER A 13 -7.80 -11.73 -12.08
C SER A 13 -7.25 -12.13 -10.72
N GLU A 14 -6.69 -13.34 -10.61
CA GLU A 14 -5.94 -13.86 -9.45
C GLU A 14 -5.00 -12.80 -8.82
N ALA A 15 -4.52 -11.84 -9.62
CA ALA A 15 -3.79 -10.64 -9.20
C ALA A 15 -4.45 -9.78 -8.10
N GLY A 16 -5.78 -9.77 -8.00
CA GLY A 16 -6.50 -9.08 -6.93
C GLY A 16 -6.38 -9.80 -5.58
N GLY A 17 -6.36 -11.14 -5.61
CA GLY A 17 -6.10 -11.97 -4.44
C GLY A 17 -4.67 -11.83 -3.96
N ASP A 18 -3.70 -11.84 -4.87
CA ASP A 18 -2.27 -11.65 -4.56
C ASP A 18 -1.98 -10.25 -4.00
N THR A 19 -2.60 -9.22 -4.59
CA THR A 19 -2.55 -7.85 -4.06
C THR A 19 -3.12 -7.78 -2.66
N TRP A 20 -4.28 -8.40 -2.42
CA TRP A 20 -4.90 -8.38 -1.10
C TRP A 20 -4.12 -9.20 -0.07
N ALA A 21 -3.54 -10.33 -0.46
CA ALA A 21 -2.63 -11.12 0.38
C ALA A 21 -1.37 -10.34 0.76
N THR A 22 -0.83 -9.56 -0.18
CA THR A 22 0.32 -8.68 0.07
C THR A 22 -0.04 -7.58 1.07
N ILE A 23 -1.17 -6.89 0.85
CA ILE A 23 -1.67 -5.85 1.78
C ILE A 23 -1.96 -6.46 3.16
N ALA A 24 -2.62 -7.61 3.23
CA ALA A 24 -2.90 -8.30 4.49
C ALA A 24 -1.61 -8.69 5.23
N SER A 25 -0.58 -9.14 4.51
CA SER A 25 0.74 -9.45 5.09
C SER A 25 1.43 -8.19 5.63
N LEU A 26 1.31 -7.05 4.94
CA LEU A 26 1.83 -5.77 5.39
C LEU A 26 1.10 -5.25 6.63
N LEU A 27 -0.23 -5.36 6.67
CA LEU A 27 -1.05 -5.00 7.84
C LEU A 27 -0.71 -5.90 9.05
N ALA A 28 -0.50 -7.20 8.83
CA ALA A 28 -0.03 -8.12 9.85
C ALA A 28 1.37 -7.74 10.36
N THR A 29 2.26 -7.31 9.45
CA THR A 29 3.60 -6.82 9.81
C THR A 29 3.51 -5.53 10.64
N ALA A 30 2.63 -4.59 10.29
CA ALA A 30 2.40 -3.38 11.09
C ALA A 30 1.92 -3.73 12.51
N ARG A 31 0.98 -4.67 12.63
CA ARG A 31 0.51 -5.19 13.92
C ARG A 31 1.62 -5.82 14.76
N LEU A 32 2.52 -6.59 14.12
CA LEU A 32 3.68 -7.19 14.81
C LEU A 32 4.70 -6.15 15.29
N ASN A 33 4.72 -4.96 14.69
CA ASN A 33 5.59 -3.86 15.08
C ASN A 33 4.90 -2.87 16.04
N ASP A 34 3.75 -3.22 16.61
CA ASP A 34 2.94 -2.35 17.48
C ASP A 34 2.46 -1.04 16.80
N VAL A 35 2.40 -1.05 15.47
CA VAL A 35 1.98 0.10 14.67
C VAL A 35 0.51 -0.05 14.27
N ASP A 36 -0.26 1.05 14.38
CA ASP A 36 -1.64 1.05 13.91
C ASP A 36 -1.67 0.83 12.38
N PRO A 37 -2.24 -0.30 11.92
CA PRO A 37 -2.15 -0.70 10.52
C PRO A 37 -2.94 0.23 9.60
N ASN A 38 -4.02 0.85 10.10
CA ASN A 38 -4.82 1.79 9.32
C ASN A 38 -4.13 3.15 9.18
N ALA A 39 -3.53 3.65 10.26
CA ALA A 39 -2.76 4.89 10.25
C ALA A 39 -1.53 4.77 9.33
N TRP A 40 -0.80 3.66 9.43
CA TRP A 40 0.33 3.36 8.56
C TRP A 40 -0.07 3.26 7.08
N LEU A 41 -1.14 2.52 6.77
CA LEU A 41 -1.62 2.36 5.40
C LEU A 41 -2.05 3.71 4.80
N THR A 42 -2.81 4.50 5.55
CA THR A 42 -3.30 5.81 5.11
C THR A 42 -2.14 6.73 4.75
N LEU A 43 -1.17 6.88 5.66
CA LEU A 43 -0.03 7.76 5.45
C LEU A 43 0.91 7.26 4.34
N THR A 44 1.06 5.94 4.21
CA THR A 44 1.80 5.32 3.10
C THR A 44 1.15 5.62 1.75
N LEU A 45 -0.18 5.46 1.66
CA LEU A 45 -0.93 5.78 0.44
C LEU A 45 -0.89 7.28 0.12
N GLU A 46 -0.98 8.15 1.13
CA GLU A 46 -0.83 9.61 0.97
C GLU A 46 0.56 9.98 0.43
N ARG A 47 1.63 9.40 0.98
CA ARG A 47 2.99 9.64 0.50
C ARG A 47 3.18 9.14 -0.93
N ILE A 48 2.71 7.94 -1.26
CA ILE A 48 2.75 7.40 -2.62
C ILE A 48 1.98 8.31 -3.58
N ALA A 49 0.79 8.76 -3.19
CA ALA A 49 -0.01 9.70 -3.98
C ALA A 49 0.66 11.07 -4.15
N ALA A 50 1.43 11.52 -3.16
CA ALA A 50 2.25 12.73 -3.21
C ALA A 50 3.50 12.61 -4.10
N GLY A 51 3.73 11.44 -4.71
CA GLY A 51 4.86 11.20 -5.60
C GLY A 51 6.14 10.74 -4.89
N TRP A 52 5.99 9.99 -3.79
CA TRP A 52 7.13 9.44 -3.06
C TRP A 52 8.08 8.67 -4.00
N PRO A 53 9.37 9.00 -4.00
CA PRO A 53 10.32 8.35 -4.90
C PRO A 53 10.52 6.89 -4.51
N SER A 54 10.48 5.98 -5.49
CA SER A 54 10.56 4.53 -5.25
C SER A 54 11.85 4.09 -4.54
N LYS A 55 12.92 4.89 -4.65
CA LYS A 55 14.18 4.66 -3.92
C LYS A 55 14.04 4.76 -2.39
N ASP A 56 13.03 5.48 -1.91
CA ASP A 56 12.84 5.78 -0.50
C ASP A 56 11.67 4.96 0.08
N ILE A 57 11.23 3.88 -0.58
CA ILE A 57 10.15 2.99 -0.10
C ILE A 57 10.48 2.37 1.26
N ASP A 58 11.76 2.16 1.57
CA ASP A 58 12.18 1.66 2.88
C ASP A 58 11.65 2.55 4.03
N ALA A 59 11.62 3.88 3.84
CA ALA A 59 11.07 4.83 4.79
C ALA A 59 9.53 4.77 4.94
N LEU A 60 8.84 4.03 4.07
CA LEU A 60 7.42 3.74 4.16
C LEU A 60 7.15 2.42 4.89
N MET A 61 8.17 1.65 5.26
CA MET A 61 7.97 0.39 5.96
C MET A 61 7.41 0.63 7.36
N PRO A 62 6.56 -0.29 7.87
CA PRO A 62 5.84 -0.10 9.12
C PRO A 62 6.75 0.13 10.34
N TRP A 63 7.95 -0.44 10.38
CA TRP A 63 8.92 -0.18 11.46
C TRP A 63 9.50 1.24 11.45
N ASN A 64 9.48 1.93 10.30
CA ASN A 64 9.88 3.34 10.19
C ASN A 64 8.73 4.29 10.54
N PHE A 65 7.54 3.75 10.85
CA PHE A 65 6.43 4.48 11.43
C PHE A 65 6.73 4.71 12.93
N ALA A 66 7.71 5.57 13.20
CA ALA A 66 7.88 6.12 14.53
C ALA A 66 6.60 6.90 14.84
N SER A 67 5.79 6.37 15.77
CA SER A 67 4.73 7.16 16.37
C SER A 67 5.37 8.49 16.83
N PRO A 68 4.82 9.64 16.45
CA PRO A 68 5.19 10.89 17.11
C PRO A 68 4.90 10.81 18.62
#